data_AF-A0A9W8K8Y2-F1
#
_entry.id   AF-A0A9W8K8Y2-F1
#
_cell.length_a   1.000
_cell.length_b   1.000
_cell.length_c   1.000
_cell.angle_alpha   90.00
_cell.angle_beta   90.00
_cell.angle_gamma   90.00
#
_symmetry.space_group_name_H-M   'P 1'
#
loop_
_entity.id
_entity.type
_entity.pdbx_description
1 polymer ?
#
loop_
_entity_poly.entity_id
_entity_poly.type
_entity_poly.pdbx_seq_one_letter_code
_entity_poly.pdbx_strand_id
1 'polypeptide(L)'
;MITARASIDQLTMETRPNPSTDTLVIPPPPDISPILTLLISNDPPEPQEEAIAHQIIETSTKRILECDELIKVLDTPTGQLNEGLASVKSRRAEYVSYIRLHKNVVGIIRRVPSDILLEIFFEIVRNGWRHDIWSVLEVCRRWRDIALDTPTLWSTFRYDEHARFNTTLSRLSRSLKYARSLPLQLSIGDYCRKVRELVFPHSKQIIHLEVSLPLKMRSTFCFPSTTALVQWDLLRSLKLRGLQIDSRQISVFQRSPLLQDVEVTTKMGSVLSHIDELALPWSQLCKFSGDRLALGYALSILQAAPMLEECDFVLASDHPHFNLPPFCHRSLSRLHIRPEDQQIAQNFLNRLILPSLKKLSVDICVLDLQIVSDFIKRSSCKLTFLSLLEAYTDLSSPSYRYPASAIHHLLSLVPNVIDLCLPFSVAFVQTTLTSIPSLVPQLRHLYLECANSDPTTAEPAIRDVALAVARGDLSTLETLILDSWDVPLSDMIYTSSDEAIYEELLDQWFDKLWEVSLAFKPRYQRCSTTPDIDLDRTLSLIESRQDIPPLYLCQDVRFVS
;
A
#
# COMPACT_ATOMS: atom_id res chain seq x y z
N MET A 1 108.48 28.08 -29.70
CA MET A 1 109.02 28.16 -28.32
C MET A 1 108.38 29.36 -27.65
N ILE A 2 107.65 29.14 -26.54
CA ILE A 2 107.54 30.04 -25.35
C ILE A 2 106.85 31.41 -25.61
N THR A 3 105.81 31.95 -24.96
CA THR A 3 105.01 31.75 -23.72
C THR A 3 103.87 32.82 -23.77
N ALA A 4 102.60 32.52 -23.47
CA ALA A 4 101.88 32.68 -22.19
C ALA A 4 101.34 34.10 -21.79
N ARG A 5 100.05 34.09 -21.40
CA ARG A 5 99.29 34.89 -20.38
C ARG A 5 98.56 36.23 -20.73
N ALA A 6 97.21 36.10 -20.77
CA ALA A 6 96.20 36.57 -19.78
C ALA A 6 95.49 37.95 -19.91
N SER A 7 94.16 37.86 -19.61
CA SER A 7 93.11 38.84 -19.21
C SER A 7 92.51 39.76 -20.30
N ILE A 8 91.28 39.55 -20.79
CA ILE A 8 89.92 39.78 -20.19
C ILE A 8 89.65 41.28 -19.94
N ASP A 9 88.86 41.95 -20.80
CA ASP A 9 87.43 42.15 -20.58
C ASP A 9 86.68 42.92 -21.70
N GLN A 10 85.38 42.62 -21.81
CA GLN A 10 84.24 43.39 -22.39
C GLN A 10 84.04 43.52 -23.92
N LEU A 11 83.02 42.81 -24.42
CA LEU A 11 82.18 43.23 -25.54
C LEU A 11 80.70 43.01 -25.20
N THR A 12 79.95 44.11 -25.20
CA THR A 12 78.50 44.23 -25.03
C THR A 12 77.76 43.67 -26.25
N MET A 13 76.74 42.83 -26.03
CA MET A 13 75.76 42.44 -27.04
C MET A 13 74.36 42.96 -26.69
N GLU A 14 73.68 43.36 -27.76
CA GLU A 14 72.43 44.08 -27.87
C GLU A 14 71.21 43.33 -27.32
N THR A 15 70.28 44.11 -26.82
CA THR A 15 68.95 43.76 -26.31
C THR A 15 67.97 43.37 -27.43
N ARG A 16 67.25 42.26 -27.23
CA ARG A 16 65.97 41.96 -27.90
C ARG A 16 64.82 42.05 -26.89
N PRO A 17 63.61 42.47 -27.30
CA PRO A 17 62.52 42.79 -26.38
C PRO A 17 61.84 41.53 -25.81
N ASN A 18 61.52 41.58 -24.52
CA ASN A 18 60.64 40.62 -23.84
C ASN A 18 59.24 40.68 -24.47
N PRO A 19 58.63 39.54 -24.88
CA PRO A 19 57.20 39.50 -25.16
C PRO A 19 56.46 39.69 -23.83
N SER A 20 55.60 40.70 -23.80
CA SER A 20 54.75 41.07 -22.67
C SER A 20 53.89 39.91 -22.19
N THR A 21 53.84 39.75 -20.87
CA THR A 21 52.99 38.83 -20.10
C THR A 21 51.48 39.15 -20.17
N ASP A 22 51.05 40.11 -20.99
CA ASP A 22 49.67 40.62 -21.05
C ASP A 22 48.72 39.83 -21.96
N THR A 23 49.20 38.84 -22.73
CA THR A 23 48.40 38.14 -23.76
C THR A 23 47.70 36.86 -23.33
N LEU A 24 47.80 36.44 -22.06
CA LEU A 24 47.35 35.12 -21.59
C LEU A 24 46.17 35.12 -20.61
N VAL A 25 45.51 36.26 -20.39
CA VAL A 25 44.39 36.35 -19.43
C VAL A 25 43.07 36.03 -20.12
N ILE A 26 42.60 34.79 -20.00
CA ILE A 26 41.22 34.44 -20.37
C ILE A 26 40.27 35.24 -19.46
N PRO A 27 39.35 36.04 -20.03
CA PRO A 27 38.46 36.88 -19.23
C PRO A 27 37.53 36.03 -18.36
N PRO A 28 37.13 36.53 -17.17
CA PRO A 28 36.09 35.91 -16.37
C PRO A 28 34.78 35.76 -17.15
N PRO A 29 33.93 34.77 -16.81
CA PRO A 29 32.54 34.81 -17.22
C PRO A 29 31.88 36.10 -16.70
N PRO A 30 30.83 36.61 -17.37
CA PRO A 30 30.14 37.82 -16.94
C PRO A 30 29.55 37.66 -15.55
N ASP A 31 29.73 38.67 -14.69
CA ASP A 31 29.19 38.70 -13.32
C ASP A 31 27.65 38.63 -13.29
N ILE A 32 27.00 39.16 -14.33
CA ILE A 32 25.54 39.16 -14.46
C ILE A 32 25.17 38.48 -15.78
N SER A 33 24.39 37.40 -15.68
CA SER A 33 23.82 36.73 -16.86
C SER A 33 22.68 37.57 -17.47
N PRO A 34 22.57 37.68 -18.80
CA PRO A 34 21.45 38.36 -19.46
C PRO A 34 20.09 37.65 -19.22
N ILE A 35 20.11 36.40 -18.75
CA ILE A 35 18.92 35.62 -18.40
C ILE A 35 18.88 35.30 -16.90
N LEU A 36 19.38 36.20 -16.06
CA LEU A 36 19.46 36.03 -14.60
C LEU A 36 18.13 35.59 -13.98
N THR A 37 17.01 36.12 -14.45
CA THR A 37 15.65 35.77 -14.01
C THR A 37 15.34 34.28 -14.18
N LEU A 38 15.81 33.65 -15.25
CA LEU A 38 15.65 32.21 -15.50
C LEU A 38 16.63 31.34 -14.72
N LEU A 39 17.75 31.90 -14.25
CA LEU A 39 18.69 31.19 -13.39
C LEU A 39 18.17 31.04 -11.95
N ILE A 40 17.30 31.98 -11.52
CA ILE A 40 16.70 31.99 -10.19
C ILE A 40 15.23 31.54 -10.17
N SER A 41 14.65 31.24 -11.33
CA SER A 41 13.28 30.74 -11.47
C SER A 41 13.25 29.41 -12.24
N ASN A 42 12.14 28.70 -12.15
CA ASN A 42 11.86 27.48 -12.91
C ASN A 42 10.86 27.73 -14.04
N ASP A 43 10.75 28.99 -14.48
CA ASP A 43 9.86 29.38 -15.57
C ASP A 43 10.45 28.90 -16.92
N PRO A 44 9.60 28.49 -17.89
CA PRO A 44 10.05 28.07 -19.20
C PRO A 44 10.70 29.25 -19.95
N PRO A 45 11.86 29.06 -20.60
CA PRO A 45 12.46 30.12 -21.40
C PRO A 45 11.59 30.43 -22.62
N GLU A 46 11.47 31.70 -22.98
CA GLU A 46 10.98 32.09 -24.30
C GLU A 46 11.98 31.66 -25.40
N PRO A 47 11.56 31.51 -26.67
CA PRO A 47 12.47 31.10 -27.75
C PRO A 47 13.72 31.98 -27.88
N GLN A 48 13.60 33.27 -27.56
CA GLN A 48 14.73 34.21 -27.58
C GLN A 48 15.68 34.00 -26.40
N GLU A 49 15.16 33.77 -25.20
CA GLU A 49 15.95 33.49 -24.00
C GLU A 49 16.64 32.13 -24.09
N GLU A 50 15.98 31.15 -24.71
CA GLU A 50 16.55 29.85 -25.03
C GLU A 50 17.73 29.99 -26.00
N ALA A 51 17.57 30.79 -27.07
CA ALA A 51 18.67 31.09 -28.00
C ALA A 51 19.85 31.76 -27.29
N ILE A 52 19.59 32.70 -26.37
CA ILE A 52 20.62 33.34 -25.54
C ILE A 52 21.33 32.31 -24.66
N ALA A 53 20.58 31.42 -23.99
CA ALA A 53 21.15 30.35 -23.17
C ALA A 53 22.07 29.43 -23.99
N HIS A 54 21.64 29.04 -25.20
CA HIS A 54 22.46 28.24 -26.12
C HIS A 54 23.72 28.98 -26.56
N GLN A 55 23.62 30.26 -26.90
CA GLN A 55 24.77 31.08 -27.28
C GLN A 55 25.78 31.22 -26.12
N ILE A 56 25.30 31.39 -24.89
CA ILE A 56 26.15 31.44 -23.69
C ILE A 56 26.87 30.10 -23.49
N ILE A 57 26.15 28.99 -23.61
CA ILE A 57 26.71 27.64 -23.48
C ILE A 57 27.80 27.42 -24.54
N GLU A 58 27.53 27.78 -25.80
CA GLU A 58 28.48 27.64 -26.90
C GLU A 58 29.74 28.49 -26.67
N THR A 59 29.55 29.77 -26.34
CA THR A 59 30.66 30.71 -26.12
C THR A 59 31.52 30.30 -24.93
N SER A 60 30.89 29.87 -23.83
CA SER A 60 31.59 29.39 -22.63
C SER A 60 32.33 28.07 -22.90
N THR A 61 31.77 27.20 -23.75
CA THR A 61 32.44 25.94 -24.14
C THR A 61 33.72 26.24 -24.93
N LYS A 62 33.69 27.23 -25.83
CA LYS A 62 34.91 27.70 -26.54
C LYS A 62 35.96 28.21 -25.55
N ARG A 63 35.57 28.97 -24.52
CA ARG A 63 36.49 29.44 -23.45
C ARG A 63 37.09 28.29 -22.62
N ILE A 64 36.32 27.24 -22.35
CA ILE A 64 36.85 26.04 -21.68
C ILE A 64 37.92 25.36 -22.55
N LEU A 65 37.70 25.24 -23.86
CA LEU A 65 38.69 24.67 -24.77
C LEU A 65 39.98 25.51 -24.80
N GLU A 66 39.87 26.85 -24.81
CA GLU A 66 41.02 27.74 -24.67
C GLU A 66 41.75 27.52 -23.34
N CYS A 67 41.02 27.39 -22.22
CA CYS A 67 41.63 27.05 -20.93
C CYS A 67 42.32 25.68 -20.96
N ASP A 68 41.72 24.67 -21.59
CA ASP A 68 42.28 23.31 -21.67
C ASP A 68 43.59 23.30 -22.48
N GLU A 69 43.66 24.05 -23.59
CA GLU A 69 44.91 24.21 -24.35
C GLU A 69 45.99 24.96 -23.55
N LEU A 70 45.63 26.02 -22.84
CA LEU A 70 46.58 26.73 -21.96
C LEU A 70 47.06 25.85 -20.81
N ILE A 71 46.19 25.04 -20.20
CA ILE A 71 46.59 24.08 -19.17
C ILE A 71 47.62 23.11 -19.72
N LYS A 72 47.43 22.54 -20.93
CA LYS A 72 48.42 21.65 -21.55
C LYS A 72 49.78 22.31 -21.75
N VAL A 73 49.81 23.58 -22.15
CA VAL A 73 51.06 24.34 -22.35
C VAL A 73 51.73 24.64 -21.00
N LEU A 74 50.94 24.98 -19.99
CA LEU A 74 51.42 25.41 -18.67
C LEU A 74 51.78 24.25 -17.72
N ASP A 75 51.30 23.03 -17.97
CA ASP A 75 51.60 21.81 -17.18
C ASP A 75 52.99 21.21 -17.49
N THR A 76 53.89 22.00 -18.07
CA THR A 76 55.28 21.61 -18.38
C THR A 76 56.20 21.82 -17.15
N PRO A 77 57.28 21.03 -16.97
CA PRO A 77 57.99 20.84 -15.69
C PRO A 77 58.86 22.02 -15.17
N THR A 78 58.44 23.27 -15.38
CA THR A 78 59.22 24.45 -15.00
C THR A 78 58.56 25.16 -13.81
N GLY A 79 59.24 25.15 -12.66
CA GLY A 79 58.71 25.57 -11.35
C GLY A 79 58.30 27.04 -11.15
N GLN A 80 58.23 27.86 -12.21
CA GLN A 80 57.74 29.25 -12.17
C GLN A 80 56.29 29.41 -12.68
N LEU A 81 55.58 28.31 -12.99
CA LEU A 81 54.24 28.33 -13.60
C LEU A 81 53.05 27.96 -12.69
N ASN A 82 53.27 27.65 -11.41
CA ASN A 82 52.21 27.13 -10.54
C ASN A 82 51.05 28.11 -10.31
N GLU A 83 51.33 29.42 -10.20
CA GLU A 83 50.28 30.43 -10.02
C GLU A 83 49.44 30.66 -11.28
N GLY A 84 50.08 30.67 -12.45
CA GLY A 84 49.39 30.78 -13.75
C GLY A 84 48.51 29.57 -14.03
N LEU A 85 49.02 28.36 -13.76
CA LEU A 85 48.26 27.12 -13.88
C LEU A 85 47.06 27.08 -12.93
N ALA A 86 47.24 27.51 -11.67
CA ALA A 86 46.15 27.62 -10.70
C ALA A 86 45.07 28.61 -11.17
N SER A 87 45.48 29.77 -11.71
CA SER A 87 44.57 30.79 -12.24
C SER A 87 43.75 30.27 -13.43
N VAL A 88 44.38 29.62 -14.41
CA VAL A 88 43.66 29.06 -15.57
C VAL A 88 42.73 27.92 -15.17
N LYS A 89 43.15 27.05 -14.22
CA LYS A 89 42.28 26.01 -13.65
C LYS A 89 41.07 26.60 -12.93
N SER A 90 41.26 27.67 -12.15
CA SER A 90 40.16 28.41 -11.52
C SER A 90 39.19 28.97 -12.56
N ARG A 91 39.71 29.62 -13.61
CA ARG A 91 38.89 30.19 -14.69
C ARG A 91 38.07 29.13 -15.41
N ARG A 92 38.69 27.97 -15.70
CA ARG A 92 37.98 26.82 -16.27
C ARG A 92 36.84 26.36 -15.36
N ALA A 93 37.08 26.24 -14.06
CA ALA A 93 36.06 25.83 -13.10
C ALA A 93 34.88 26.82 -13.04
N GLU A 94 35.15 28.13 -13.14
CA GLU A 94 34.13 29.16 -13.23
C GLU A 94 33.25 28.99 -14.48
N TYR A 95 33.84 28.81 -15.67
CA TYR A 95 33.07 28.58 -16.90
C TYR A 95 32.28 27.26 -16.88
N VAL A 96 32.84 26.19 -16.29
CA VAL A 96 32.12 24.93 -16.09
C VAL A 96 30.87 25.14 -15.23
N SER A 97 31.02 25.88 -14.12
CA SER A 97 29.89 26.25 -13.25
C SER A 97 28.86 27.10 -13.99
N TYR A 98 29.34 28.09 -14.77
CA TYR A 98 28.50 28.98 -15.57
C TYR A 98 27.67 28.20 -16.60
N ILE A 99 28.29 27.27 -17.35
CA ILE A 99 27.58 26.38 -18.28
C ILE A 99 26.55 25.52 -17.55
N ARG A 100 26.89 24.95 -16.39
CA ARG A 100 25.96 24.12 -15.62
C ARG A 100 24.67 24.86 -15.28
N LEU A 101 24.79 26.12 -14.84
CA LEU A 101 23.64 26.97 -14.54
C LEU A 101 22.76 27.21 -15.78
N HIS A 102 23.36 27.49 -16.93
CA HIS A 102 22.62 27.77 -18.17
C HIS A 102 22.04 26.51 -18.83
N LYS A 103 22.69 25.34 -18.66
CA LYS A 103 22.12 24.04 -19.08
C LYS A 103 20.82 23.72 -18.38
N ASN A 104 20.66 24.13 -17.11
CA ASN A 104 19.40 23.94 -16.38
C ASN A 104 18.25 24.77 -16.98
N VAL A 105 18.55 25.92 -17.61
CA VAL A 105 17.54 26.76 -18.28
C VAL A 105 16.96 26.06 -19.51
N VAL A 106 17.79 25.35 -20.26
CA VAL A 106 17.37 24.60 -21.44
C VAL A 106 16.94 23.16 -21.13
N GLY A 107 16.91 22.78 -19.85
CA GLY A 107 16.59 21.44 -19.40
C GLY A 107 15.16 21.00 -19.74
N ILE A 108 14.98 19.69 -19.96
CA ILE A 108 13.71 19.06 -20.35
C ILE A 108 12.58 19.42 -19.37
N ILE A 109 12.88 19.53 -18.07
CA ILE A 109 11.88 19.77 -17.01
C ILE A 109 11.06 21.06 -17.22
N ARG A 110 11.64 22.06 -17.89
CA ARG A 110 10.97 23.33 -18.20
C ARG A 110 10.09 23.25 -19.45
N ARG A 111 10.32 22.26 -20.31
CA ARG A 111 9.62 22.05 -21.60
C ARG A 111 8.57 20.94 -21.56
N VAL A 112 8.45 20.22 -20.44
CA VAL A 112 7.45 19.16 -20.28
C VAL A 112 6.06 19.74 -20.57
N PRO A 113 5.28 19.18 -21.51
CA PRO A 113 3.91 19.63 -21.79
C PRO A 113 3.01 19.54 -20.57
N SER A 114 1.96 20.36 -20.52
CA SER A 114 1.05 20.40 -19.36
C SER A 114 0.37 19.05 -19.11
N ASP A 115 0.02 18.30 -20.16
CA ASP A 115 -0.61 16.98 -20.02
C ASP A 115 0.31 15.96 -19.32
N ILE A 116 1.60 16.00 -19.63
CA ILE A 116 2.60 15.14 -18.98
C ILE A 116 2.82 15.57 -17.53
N LEU A 117 2.81 16.88 -17.25
CA LEU A 117 2.86 17.38 -15.86
C LEU A 117 1.63 16.92 -15.07
N LEU A 118 0.44 16.94 -15.68
CA LEU A 118 -0.78 16.45 -15.04
C LEU A 118 -0.71 14.97 -14.72
N GLU A 119 -0.21 14.13 -15.62
CA GLU A 119 0.00 12.70 -15.33
C GLU A 119 0.96 12.51 -14.15
N ILE A 120 2.05 13.28 -14.08
CA ILE A 120 2.96 13.27 -12.92
C ILE A 120 2.20 13.67 -11.64
N PHE A 121 1.36 14.73 -11.69
CA PHE A 121 0.62 15.19 -10.53
C PHE A 121 -0.41 14.16 -10.05
N PHE A 122 -1.13 13.52 -10.96
CA PHE A 122 -2.06 12.44 -10.62
C PHE A 122 -1.32 11.25 -10.02
N GLU A 123 -0.14 10.91 -10.53
CA GLU A 123 0.64 9.80 -9.99
C GLU A 123 1.17 10.10 -8.57
N ILE A 124 1.55 11.35 -8.30
CA ILE A 124 1.88 11.82 -6.95
C ILE A 124 0.67 11.64 -6.01
N VAL A 125 -0.52 12.08 -6.44
CA VAL A 125 -1.76 11.97 -5.64
C VAL A 125 -2.17 10.50 -5.43
N ARG A 126 -1.99 9.63 -6.43
CA ARG A 126 -2.31 8.19 -6.32
C ARG A 126 -1.40 7.47 -5.32
N ASN A 127 -0.10 7.73 -5.37
CA ASN A 127 0.91 7.02 -4.58
C ASN A 127 1.11 7.56 -3.15
N GLY A 128 0.58 8.75 -2.84
CA GLY A 128 -0.09 9.05 -1.57
C GLY A 128 0.64 8.94 -0.22
N TRP A 129 1.96 8.67 -0.13
CA TRP A 129 2.61 8.48 1.17
C TRP A 129 3.91 9.26 1.40
N ARG A 130 4.53 9.85 0.36
CA ARG A 130 5.78 10.65 0.51
C ARG A 130 5.72 12.06 -0.08
N HIS A 131 4.81 12.29 -1.03
CA HIS A 131 4.67 13.58 -1.72
C HIS A 131 3.17 13.91 -1.82
N ASP A 132 2.77 14.99 -1.16
CA ASP A 132 1.40 15.52 -1.21
C ASP A 132 1.30 16.54 -2.36
N ILE A 133 0.10 16.80 -2.90
CA ILE A 133 -0.12 17.79 -3.97
C ILE A 133 0.41 19.19 -3.62
N TRP A 134 0.61 19.48 -2.33
CA TRP A 134 1.24 20.73 -1.88
C TRP A 134 2.69 20.86 -2.31
N SER A 135 3.46 19.77 -2.44
CA SER A 135 4.85 19.86 -2.91
C SER A 135 4.91 20.29 -4.38
N VAL A 136 3.91 19.88 -5.19
CA VAL A 136 3.75 20.33 -6.59
C VAL A 136 3.58 21.85 -6.64
N LEU A 137 2.86 22.43 -5.66
CA LEU A 137 2.70 23.89 -5.58
C LEU A 137 3.99 24.62 -5.21
N GLU A 138 5.03 23.94 -4.74
CA GLU A 138 6.30 24.54 -4.32
C GLU A 138 7.38 24.49 -5.41
N VAL A 139 7.21 23.68 -6.47
CA VAL A 139 8.23 23.47 -7.51
C VAL A 139 8.49 24.72 -8.36
N CYS A 140 7.46 25.26 -9.01
CA CYS A 140 7.53 26.48 -9.80
C CYS A 140 6.16 27.12 -10.01
N ARG A 141 6.12 28.34 -10.56
CA ARG A 141 4.87 29.05 -10.85
C ARG A 141 4.01 28.25 -11.83
N ARG A 142 4.60 27.77 -12.93
CA ARG A 142 3.90 26.97 -13.93
C ARG A 142 3.24 25.71 -13.34
N TRP A 143 3.95 24.96 -12.50
CA TRP A 143 3.39 23.76 -11.85
C TRP A 143 2.24 24.11 -10.92
N ARG A 144 2.41 25.19 -10.15
CA ARG A 144 1.35 25.72 -9.28
C ARG A 144 0.12 26.11 -10.09
N ASP A 145 0.27 26.87 -11.16
CA ASP A 145 -0.84 27.35 -11.98
C ASP A 145 -1.61 26.18 -12.60
N ILE A 146 -0.90 25.22 -13.21
CA ILE A 146 -1.51 24.00 -13.77
C ILE A 146 -2.26 23.22 -12.69
N ALA A 147 -1.64 23.01 -11.52
CA ALA A 147 -2.26 22.28 -10.43
C ALA A 147 -3.53 22.99 -9.90
N LEU A 148 -3.46 24.31 -9.70
CA LEU A 148 -4.59 25.12 -9.21
C LEU A 148 -5.74 25.21 -10.23
N ASP A 149 -5.43 25.19 -11.52
CA ASP A 149 -6.41 25.23 -12.61
C ASP A 149 -7.00 23.87 -12.96
N THR A 150 -6.61 22.81 -12.25
CA THR A 150 -7.08 21.43 -12.48
C THR A 150 -7.90 20.94 -11.28
N PRO A 151 -9.23 21.15 -11.25
CA PRO A 151 -10.07 20.86 -10.08
C PRO A 151 -10.06 19.38 -9.65
N THR A 152 -9.85 18.45 -10.57
CA THR A 152 -9.81 17.00 -10.30
C THR A 152 -8.66 16.59 -9.39
N LEU A 153 -7.59 17.37 -9.30
CA LEU A 153 -6.50 17.13 -8.33
C LEU A 153 -6.94 17.42 -6.89
N TRP A 154 -8.01 18.20 -6.71
CA TRP A 154 -8.47 18.69 -5.41
C TRP A 154 -9.76 18.02 -4.95
N SER A 155 -10.41 17.21 -5.80
CA SER A 155 -11.66 16.51 -5.48
C SER A 155 -11.48 15.38 -4.47
N THR A 156 -10.24 14.98 -4.19
CA THR A 156 -9.90 13.98 -3.18
C THR A 156 -9.07 14.63 -2.08
N PHE A 157 -9.51 14.48 -0.83
CA PHE A 157 -8.76 14.92 0.33
C PHE A 157 -8.56 13.75 1.29
N ARG A 158 -7.32 13.51 1.72
CA ARG A 158 -6.98 12.50 2.72
C ARG A 158 -6.42 13.17 3.96
N TYR A 159 -6.86 12.70 5.11
CA TYR A 159 -6.35 13.16 6.39
C TYR A 159 -4.92 12.65 6.60
N ASP A 160 -4.03 13.56 6.98
CA ASP A 160 -2.67 13.25 7.40
C ASP A 160 -2.61 13.35 8.93
N GLU A 161 -2.45 12.20 9.59
CA GLU A 161 -2.37 12.10 11.05
C GLU A 161 -1.10 12.71 11.66
N HIS A 162 -0.06 12.88 10.85
CA HIS A 162 1.20 13.51 11.26
C HIS A 162 1.18 15.03 11.07
N ALA A 163 0.25 15.55 10.26
CA ALA A 163 0.09 16.97 10.06
C ALA A 163 -0.53 17.66 11.28
N ARG A 164 -0.08 18.90 11.56
CA ARG A 164 -0.73 19.75 12.56
C ARG A 164 -2.16 20.05 12.14
N PHE A 165 -3.10 19.96 13.08
CA PHE A 165 -4.53 20.21 12.84
C PHE A 165 -4.85 21.49 12.05
N ASN A 166 -4.19 22.63 12.35
CA ASN A 166 -4.41 23.89 11.61
C ASN A 166 -3.91 23.82 10.16
N THR A 167 -2.83 23.08 9.90
CA THR A 167 -2.34 22.81 8.55
C THR A 167 -3.37 21.97 7.79
N THR A 168 -3.88 20.91 8.41
CA THR A 168 -4.93 20.05 7.85
C THR A 168 -6.20 20.83 7.52
N LEU A 169 -6.67 21.68 8.42
CA LEU A 169 -7.83 22.55 8.16
C LEU A 169 -7.59 23.50 6.98
N SER A 170 -6.40 24.11 6.91
CA SER A 170 -6.04 25.03 5.82
C SER A 170 -5.97 24.31 4.47
N ARG A 171 -5.41 23.09 4.47
CA ARG A 171 -5.36 22.20 3.31
C ARG A 171 -6.77 21.79 2.87
N LEU A 172 -7.61 21.33 3.80
CA LEU A 172 -9.01 20.96 3.53
C LEU A 172 -9.79 22.13 2.92
N SER A 173 -9.76 23.31 3.56
CA SER A 173 -10.45 24.51 3.06
C SER A 173 -10.02 24.87 1.63
N ARG A 174 -8.72 24.73 1.35
CA ARG A 174 -8.16 25.03 0.04
C ARG A 174 -8.52 23.97 -1.01
N SER A 175 -8.50 22.68 -0.65
CA SER A 175 -8.95 21.59 -1.53
C SER A 175 -10.43 21.76 -1.89
N LEU A 176 -11.29 22.05 -0.91
CA LEU A 176 -12.72 22.34 -1.14
C LEU A 176 -12.92 23.52 -2.09
N LYS A 177 -12.10 24.58 -1.96
CA LYS A 177 -12.15 25.74 -2.86
C LYS A 177 -11.77 25.37 -4.30
N TYR A 178 -10.70 24.60 -4.49
CA TYR A 178 -10.17 24.30 -5.82
C TYR A 178 -10.87 23.13 -6.52
N ALA A 179 -11.54 22.24 -5.78
CA ALA A 179 -12.40 21.21 -6.36
C ALA A 179 -13.64 21.79 -7.07
N ARG A 180 -14.00 23.05 -6.76
CA ARG A 180 -15.11 23.80 -7.36
C ARG A 180 -16.45 23.08 -7.15
N SER A 181 -17.00 22.52 -8.22
CA SER A 181 -18.29 21.82 -8.26
C SER A 181 -18.14 20.32 -8.52
N LEU A 182 -16.91 19.81 -8.52
CA LEU A 182 -16.67 18.39 -8.73
C LEU A 182 -17.14 17.56 -7.54
N PRO A 183 -17.54 16.30 -7.78
CA PRO A 183 -17.87 15.40 -6.70
C PRO A 183 -16.65 15.10 -5.81
N LEU A 184 -16.87 15.10 -4.49
CA LEU A 184 -15.81 15.06 -3.49
C LEU A 184 -15.67 13.68 -2.83
N GLN A 185 -14.42 13.29 -2.59
CA GLN A 185 -14.03 12.15 -1.77
C GLN A 185 -13.19 12.66 -0.60
N LEU A 186 -13.76 12.64 0.60
CA LEU A 186 -13.12 13.23 1.78
C LEU A 186 -12.83 12.13 2.80
N SER A 187 -11.60 12.11 3.32
CA SER A 187 -11.21 11.38 4.52
C SER A 187 -10.70 12.39 5.53
N ILE A 188 -11.33 12.45 6.70
CA ILE A 188 -11.14 13.50 7.69
C ILE A 188 -10.93 12.91 9.07
N GLY A 189 -9.77 13.16 9.66
CA GLY A 189 -9.49 12.87 11.06
C GLY A 189 -9.78 14.03 11.99
N ASP A 190 -9.82 13.73 13.29
CA ASP A 190 -10.05 14.69 14.37
C ASP A 190 -11.25 15.60 14.13
N TYR A 191 -12.38 15.00 13.72
CA TYR A 191 -13.57 15.75 13.37
C TYR A 191 -14.06 16.62 14.54
N CYS A 192 -14.22 17.91 14.25
CA CYS A 192 -14.67 18.90 15.22
C CYS A 192 -15.57 19.96 14.56
N ARG A 193 -16.01 20.94 15.35
CA ARG A 193 -16.88 22.03 14.88
C ARG A 193 -16.33 22.77 13.65
N LYS A 194 -15.02 23.06 13.62
CA LYS A 194 -14.38 23.78 12.51
C LYS A 194 -14.42 22.97 11.22
N VAL A 195 -14.12 21.66 11.30
CA VAL A 195 -14.22 20.73 10.17
C VAL A 195 -15.67 20.70 9.64
N ARG A 196 -16.63 20.55 10.54
CA ARG A 196 -18.06 20.54 10.19
C ARG A 196 -18.47 21.79 9.40
N GLU A 197 -18.08 22.97 9.88
CA GLU A 197 -18.39 24.25 9.25
C GLU A 197 -17.78 24.38 7.84
N LEU A 198 -16.66 23.70 7.56
CA LEU A 198 -16.06 23.63 6.23
C LEU A 198 -16.73 22.60 5.32
N VAL A 199 -17.10 21.42 5.84
CA VAL A 199 -17.55 20.28 5.03
C VAL A 199 -19.04 20.38 4.68
N PHE A 200 -19.87 20.81 5.61
CA PHE A 200 -21.33 20.81 5.44
C PHE A 200 -21.84 21.65 4.25
N PRO A 201 -21.26 22.83 3.95
CA PRO A 201 -21.63 23.57 2.75
C PRO A 201 -21.43 22.79 1.44
N HIS A 202 -20.55 21.79 1.44
CA HIS A 202 -20.23 20.95 0.28
C HIS A 202 -20.94 19.58 0.31
N SER A 203 -21.85 19.33 1.27
CA SER A 203 -22.57 18.06 1.45
C SER A 203 -23.21 17.49 0.17
N LYS A 204 -23.73 18.35 -0.71
CA LYS A 204 -24.34 17.95 -2.00
C LYS A 204 -23.34 17.43 -3.03
N GLN A 205 -22.05 17.73 -2.87
CA GLN A 205 -20.99 17.28 -3.79
C GLN A 205 -20.30 16.00 -3.29
N ILE A 206 -20.43 15.67 -2.00
CA ILE A 206 -19.67 14.59 -1.38
C ILE A 206 -20.27 13.23 -1.79
N ILE A 207 -19.43 12.39 -2.42
CA ILE A 207 -19.75 11.01 -2.81
C ILE A 207 -19.24 10.01 -1.78
N HIS A 208 -18.03 10.24 -1.26
CA HIS A 208 -17.42 9.41 -0.23
C HIS A 208 -17.02 10.28 0.95
N LEU A 209 -17.42 9.87 2.15
CA LEU A 209 -17.09 10.56 3.39
C LEU A 209 -16.55 9.56 4.40
N GLU A 210 -15.29 9.72 4.78
CA GLU A 210 -14.68 9.03 5.91
C GLU A 210 -14.40 10.03 7.02
N VAL A 211 -14.85 9.72 8.23
CA VAL A 211 -14.71 10.58 9.40
C VAL A 211 -14.17 9.77 10.57
N SER A 212 -12.99 10.13 11.03
CA SER A 212 -12.44 9.62 12.30
C SER A 212 -12.78 10.57 13.44
N LEU A 213 -13.44 10.03 14.46
CA LEU A 213 -13.93 10.75 15.62
C LEU A 213 -12.81 10.83 16.68
N PRO A 214 -12.58 11.99 17.32
CA PRO A 214 -11.46 12.16 18.23
C PRO A 214 -11.59 11.32 19.51
N LEU A 215 -10.50 10.67 19.92
CA LEU A 215 -10.42 9.74 21.06
C LEU A 215 -10.74 10.37 22.44
N LYS A 216 -10.66 11.69 22.57
CA LYS A 216 -10.74 12.42 23.86
C LYS A 216 -12.08 13.10 24.14
N MET A 217 -13.11 12.87 23.33
CA MET A 217 -14.40 13.56 23.48
C MET A 217 -15.25 12.89 24.56
N ARG A 218 -15.42 13.58 25.70
CA ARG A 218 -16.18 13.09 26.87
C ARG A 218 -17.65 13.52 26.94
N SER A 219 -18.23 14.26 25.96
CA SER A 219 -19.66 14.67 26.07
C SER A 219 -20.32 15.46 24.93
N THR A 220 -19.62 15.90 23.87
CA THR A 220 -20.18 16.94 22.98
C THR A 220 -20.13 16.64 21.48
N PHE A 221 -20.14 15.37 21.07
CA PHE A 221 -20.52 15.06 19.70
C PHE A 221 -22.04 15.14 19.57
N CYS A 222 -22.54 16.37 19.40
CA CYS A 222 -23.87 16.59 18.86
C CYS A 222 -23.70 16.95 17.39
N PHE A 223 -24.16 16.08 16.48
CA PHE A 223 -24.92 16.63 15.37
C PHE A 223 -26.11 17.30 16.05
N PRO A 224 -26.18 18.65 16.08
CA PRO A 224 -27.32 19.28 16.72
C PRO A 224 -28.58 18.74 16.04
N SER A 225 -29.63 18.48 16.81
CA SER A 225 -30.92 17.98 16.29
C SER A 225 -31.50 18.90 15.19
N THR A 226 -30.94 20.10 15.01
CA THR A 226 -31.19 21.04 13.91
C THR A 226 -30.49 20.69 12.59
N THR A 227 -29.76 19.57 12.48
CA THR A 227 -29.13 19.07 11.24
C THR A 227 -30.12 18.50 10.22
N ALA A 228 -31.43 18.56 10.50
CA ALA A 228 -32.50 18.25 9.56
C ALA A 228 -32.49 19.06 8.24
N LEU A 229 -31.50 19.94 8.01
CA LEU A 229 -31.32 20.70 6.77
C LEU A 229 -30.16 20.21 5.89
N VAL A 230 -29.27 19.34 6.38
CA VAL A 230 -28.15 18.84 5.57
C VAL A 230 -28.65 17.71 4.67
N GLN A 231 -28.48 17.89 3.36
CA GLN A 231 -28.83 16.89 2.35
C GLN A 231 -27.57 16.34 1.71
N TRP A 232 -27.45 15.02 1.71
CA TRP A 232 -26.31 14.31 1.14
C TRP A 232 -26.72 13.68 -0.20
N ASP A 233 -27.02 14.56 -1.17
CA ASP A 233 -27.66 14.17 -2.44
C ASP A 233 -26.83 13.16 -3.26
N LEU A 234 -25.51 13.20 -3.13
CA LEU A 234 -24.57 12.36 -3.88
C LEU A 234 -23.84 11.31 -3.03
N LEU A 235 -24.05 11.27 -1.72
CA LEU A 235 -23.29 10.41 -0.82
C LEU A 235 -23.62 8.94 -1.09
N ARG A 236 -22.60 8.15 -1.46
CA ARG A 236 -22.70 6.72 -1.78
C ARG A 236 -22.00 5.83 -0.77
N SER A 237 -20.90 6.31 -0.19
CA SER A 237 -20.10 5.57 0.78
C SER A 237 -19.80 6.44 2.01
N LEU A 238 -20.02 5.88 3.19
CA LEU A 238 -19.82 6.53 4.48
C LEU A 238 -18.98 5.63 5.39
N LYS A 239 -17.86 6.16 5.89
CA LYS A 239 -17.03 5.49 6.89
C LYS A 239 -16.97 6.32 8.17
N LEU A 240 -17.35 5.72 9.29
CA LEU A 240 -17.32 6.34 10.61
C LEU A 240 -16.33 5.58 11.48
N ARG A 241 -15.21 6.20 11.86
CA ARG A 241 -14.19 5.56 12.69
C ARG A 241 -14.16 6.10 14.12
N GLY A 242 -13.94 5.20 15.08
CA GLY A 242 -13.76 5.55 16.49
C GLY A 242 -15.04 6.03 17.17
N LEU A 243 -16.18 5.47 16.78
CA LEU A 243 -17.48 5.80 17.36
C LEU A 243 -17.52 5.45 18.86
N GLN A 244 -17.79 6.44 19.71
CA GLN A 244 -18.08 6.24 21.13
C GLN A 244 -19.56 6.54 21.36
N ILE A 245 -20.29 5.56 21.87
CA ILE A 245 -21.75 5.64 21.98
C ILE A 245 -22.11 5.96 23.42
N ASP A 246 -22.29 7.24 23.69
CA ASP A 246 -22.73 7.74 25.00
C ASP A 246 -24.24 8.07 24.98
N SER A 247 -25.09 7.21 24.40
CA SER A 247 -26.58 7.32 24.35
C SER A 247 -27.22 8.35 23.40
N ARG A 248 -26.49 8.91 22.40
CA ARG A 248 -27.06 9.88 21.44
C ARG A 248 -27.10 9.33 20.00
N GLN A 249 -28.24 9.51 19.34
CA GLN A 249 -28.47 9.10 17.95
C GLN A 249 -27.75 10.03 16.95
N ILE A 250 -27.21 9.45 15.87
CA ILE A 250 -26.63 10.15 14.73
C ILE A 250 -27.61 10.06 13.56
N SER A 251 -28.31 11.16 13.24
CA SER A 251 -29.36 11.20 12.20
C SER A 251 -29.04 12.06 10.99
N VAL A 252 -27.88 12.70 10.96
CA VAL A 252 -27.46 13.59 9.86
C VAL A 252 -27.40 12.88 8.49
N PHE A 253 -27.22 11.55 8.47
CA PHE A 253 -27.09 10.75 7.26
C PHE A 253 -28.40 10.10 6.82
N GLN A 254 -29.49 10.29 7.56
CA GLN A 254 -30.80 9.70 7.24
C GLN A 254 -31.30 10.15 5.85
N ARG A 255 -30.96 11.39 5.44
CA ARG A 255 -31.33 11.97 4.15
C ARG A 255 -30.19 11.85 3.12
N SER A 256 -29.81 10.62 2.83
CA SER A 256 -28.76 10.28 1.84
C SER A 256 -29.33 9.28 0.84
N PRO A 257 -30.06 9.71 -0.21
CA PRO A 257 -30.85 8.80 -1.07
C PRO A 257 -30.02 7.85 -1.95
N LEU A 258 -28.71 8.11 -2.08
CA LEU A 258 -27.80 7.28 -2.86
C LEU A 258 -26.81 6.47 -2.02
N LEU A 259 -26.95 6.51 -0.68
CA LEU A 259 -26.06 5.82 0.24
C LEU A 259 -26.26 4.31 0.11
N GLN A 260 -25.17 3.60 -0.19
CA GLN A 260 -25.17 2.16 -0.46
C GLN A 260 -24.14 1.40 0.38
N ASP A 261 -23.05 2.07 0.78
CA ASP A 261 -21.92 1.46 1.47
C ASP A 261 -21.65 2.19 2.79
N VAL A 262 -21.64 1.44 3.89
CA VAL A 262 -21.42 1.99 5.24
C VAL A 262 -20.42 1.14 6.01
N GLU A 263 -19.39 1.77 6.54
CA GLU A 263 -18.41 1.16 7.44
C GLU A 263 -18.42 1.91 8.77
N VAL A 264 -18.55 1.18 9.88
CA VAL A 264 -18.55 1.75 11.23
C VAL A 264 -17.55 1.01 12.10
N THR A 265 -16.61 1.74 12.68
CA THR A 265 -15.72 1.21 13.72
C THR A 265 -15.95 1.94 15.04
N THR A 266 -16.00 1.17 16.11
CA THR A 266 -16.19 1.70 17.46
C THR A 266 -14.85 1.95 18.14
N LYS A 267 -14.86 2.76 19.19
CA LYS A 267 -13.71 2.92 20.07
C LYS A 267 -13.58 1.70 20.97
N MET A 268 -12.35 1.37 21.37
CA MET A 268 -12.08 0.30 22.34
C MET A 268 -12.95 0.45 23.60
N GLY A 269 -13.71 -0.60 23.92
CA GLY A 269 -14.64 -0.65 25.05
C GLY A 269 -16.06 -0.15 24.76
N SER A 270 -16.36 0.31 23.53
CA SER A 270 -17.73 0.65 23.10
C SER A 270 -18.33 -0.47 22.26
N VAL A 271 -19.63 -0.70 22.42
CA VAL A 271 -20.43 -1.68 21.66
C VAL A 271 -21.61 -0.95 21.04
N LEU A 272 -21.92 -1.28 19.78
CA LEU A 272 -23.11 -0.79 19.06
C LEU A 272 -24.31 -1.67 19.39
N SER A 273 -25.30 -1.12 20.10
CA SER A 273 -26.36 -1.95 20.70
C SER A 273 -27.76 -1.71 20.12
N HIS A 274 -28.03 -0.53 19.55
CA HIS A 274 -29.39 -0.17 19.09
C HIS A 274 -29.42 0.46 17.70
N ILE A 275 -30.31 -0.04 16.82
CA ILE A 275 -30.42 0.40 15.40
C ILE A 275 -30.63 1.90 15.27
N ASP A 276 -31.30 2.51 16.25
CA ASP A 276 -31.61 3.93 16.27
C ASP A 276 -30.38 4.82 16.56
N GLU A 277 -29.27 4.25 17.06
CA GLU A 277 -28.01 4.99 17.29
C GLU A 277 -27.45 5.56 15.99
N LEU A 278 -27.69 4.87 14.87
CA LEU A 278 -27.33 5.28 13.52
C LEU A 278 -28.60 5.35 12.66
N ALA A 279 -29.21 6.54 12.58
CA ALA A 279 -30.36 6.76 11.70
C ALA A 279 -29.88 6.85 10.24
N LEU A 280 -29.78 5.68 9.61
CA LEU A 280 -29.38 5.47 8.22
C LEU A 280 -30.58 5.05 7.35
N PRO A 281 -30.53 5.29 6.03
CA PRO A 281 -31.51 4.76 5.09
C PRO A 281 -31.24 3.27 4.83
N TRP A 282 -31.51 2.41 5.82
CA TRP A 282 -31.18 0.97 5.78
C TRP A 282 -31.70 0.23 4.55
N SER A 283 -32.89 0.59 4.07
CA SER A 283 -33.58 -0.14 2.99
C SER A 283 -32.86 -0.15 1.63
N GLN A 284 -31.91 0.76 1.41
CA GLN A 284 -31.16 0.91 0.16
C GLN A 284 -29.68 0.54 0.30
N LEU A 285 -29.23 0.15 1.51
CA LEU A 285 -27.84 -0.25 1.73
C LEU A 285 -27.56 -1.59 1.04
N CYS A 286 -26.44 -1.65 0.33
CA CYS A 286 -25.94 -2.83 -0.37
C CYS A 286 -24.72 -3.43 0.34
N LYS A 287 -23.95 -2.62 1.07
CA LYS A 287 -22.79 -3.05 1.85
C LYS A 287 -22.81 -2.44 3.24
N PHE A 288 -22.51 -3.26 4.24
CA PHE A 288 -22.33 -2.79 5.60
C PHE A 288 -21.19 -3.53 6.29
N SER A 289 -20.32 -2.77 6.95
CA SER A 289 -19.26 -3.30 7.82
C SER A 289 -19.35 -2.65 9.18
N GLY A 290 -19.29 -3.44 10.25
CA GLY A 290 -19.40 -2.95 11.63
C GLY A 290 -18.49 -3.69 12.59
N ASP A 291 -17.76 -2.93 13.40
CA ASP A 291 -16.95 -3.45 14.51
C ASP A 291 -17.72 -3.39 15.84
N ARG A 292 -17.51 -4.41 16.68
CA ARG A 292 -18.14 -4.63 18.00
C ARG A 292 -19.64 -4.34 18.04
N LEU A 293 -20.40 -5.07 17.22
CA LEU A 293 -21.84 -5.03 17.15
C LEU A 293 -22.46 -5.98 18.18
N ALA A 294 -23.40 -5.49 18.98
CA ALA A 294 -24.25 -6.37 19.77
C ALA A 294 -25.02 -7.31 18.83
N LEU A 295 -25.25 -8.55 19.27
CA LEU A 295 -25.97 -9.55 18.48
C LEU A 295 -27.33 -9.05 17.96
N GLY A 296 -28.12 -8.42 18.84
CA GLY A 296 -29.43 -7.91 18.51
C GLY A 296 -29.39 -6.77 17.47
N TYR A 297 -28.36 -5.94 17.54
CA TYR A 297 -28.11 -4.86 16.58
C TYR A 297 -27.81 -5.42 15.18
N ALA A 298 -26.87 -6.37 15.08
CA ALA A 298 -26.50 -7.01 13.82
C ALA A 298 -27.71 -7.69 13.13
N LEU A 299 -28.55 -8.39 13.89
CA LEU A 299 -29.77 -9.00 13.35
C LEU A 299 -30.80 -7.95 12.91
N SER A 300 -30.94 -6.86 13.67
CA SER A 300 -31.83 -5.75 13.32
C SER A 300 -31.40 -5.05 12.03
N ILE A 301 -30.09 -4.90 11.79
CA ILE A 301 -29.55 -4.38 10.52
C ILE A 301 -30.01 -5.24 9.35
N LEU A 302 -29.82 -6.56 9.44
CA LEU A 302 -30.23 -7.49 8.39
C LEU A 302 -31.74 -7.42 8.13
N GLN A 303 -32.57 -7.22 9.15
CA GLN A 303 -34.02 -7.05 8.96
C GLN A 303 -34.39 -5.70 8.31
N ALA A 304 -33.68 -4.63 8.67
CA ALA A 304 -33.95 -3.28 8.17
C ALA A 304 -33.39 -3.03 6.76
N ALA A 305 -32.40 -3.82 6.32
CA ALA A 305 -31.68 -3.64 5.06
C ALA A 305 -31.90 -4.81 4.07
N PRO A 306 -33.09 -4.97 3.49
CA PRO A 306 -33.41 -6.10 2.58
C PRO A 306 -32.56 -6.17 1.29
N MET A 307 -31.93 -5.05 0.90
CA MET A 307 -31.08 -4.96 -0.30
C MET A 307 -29.60 -5.26 -0.03
N LEU A 308 -29.26 -5.67 1.20
CA LEU A 308 -27.88 -5.86 1.62
C LEU A 308 -27.27 -7.10 0.94
N GLU A 309 -26.16 -6.90 0.23
CA GLU A 309 -25.47 -7.92 -0.56
C GLU A 309 -24.18 -8.39 0.12
N GLU A 310 -23.49 -7.50 0.84
CA GLU A 310 -22.24 -7.81 1.54
C GLU A 310 -22.28 -7.31 3.00
N CYS A 311 -21.91 -8.18 3.95
CA CYS A 311 -21.78 -7.85 5.37
C CYS A 311 -20.44 -8.30 5.94
N ASP A 312 -19.86 -7.45 6.79
CA ASP A 312 -18.73 -7.76 7.67
C ASP A 312 -19.09 -7.33 9.10
N PHE A 313 -19.24 -8.31 10.00
CA PHE A 313 -19.64 -8.04 11.38
C PHE A 313 -18.62 -8.59 12.37
N VAL A 314 -18.10 -7.73 13.24
CA VAL A 314 -17.47 -8.17 14.49
C VAL A 314 -18.55 -8.19 15.56
N LEU A 315 -18.88 -9.37 16.06
CA LEU A 315 -20.01 -9.54 16.97
C LEU A 315 -19.49 -9.56 18.41
N ALA A 316 -19.98 -8.62 19.22
CA ALA A 316 -19.65 -8.49 20.63
C ALA A 316 -20.77 -9.01 21.54
N SER A 317 -20.38 -9.45 22.72
CA SER A 317 -21.29 -9.81 23.80
C SER A 317 -22.01 -8.57 24.33
N ASP A 318 -23.34 -8.56 24.24
CA ASP A 318 -24.17 -7.62 24.97
C ASP A 318 -25.49 -8.32 25.33
N HIS A 319 -25.93 -8.19 26.58
CA HIS A 319 -27.18 -8.76 27.08
C HIS A 319 -28.23 -7.65 27.12
N PRO A 320 -29.40 -7.86 26.50
CA PRO A 320 -30.40 -8.71 27.12
C PRO A 320 -31.04 -9.71 26.15
N HIS A 321 -31.80 -10.67 26.69
CA HIS A 321 -32.56 -11.70 25.99
C HIS A 321 -33.15 -11.24 24.64
N PHE A 322 -32.45 -11.56 23.54
CA PHE A 322 -32.90 -11.24 22.20
C PHE A 322 -33.70 -12.41 21.62
N ASN A 323 -35.02 -12.29 21.65
CA ASN A 323 -35.98 -13.27 21.13
C ASN A 323 -36.46 -12.87 19.73
N LEU A 324 -35.55 -12.67 18.78
CA LEU A 324 -35.96 -12.58 17.37
C LEU A 324 -36.22 -13.97 16.81
N PRO A 325 -37.33 -14.21 16.09
CA PRO A 325 -37.52 -15.46 15.37
C PRO A 325 -36.52 -15.57 14.21
N PRO A 326 -36.19 -16.79 13.76
CA PRO A 326 -35.40 -16.97 12.55
C PRO A 326 -36.06 -16.28 11.35
N PHE A 327 -35.28 -15.60 10.53
CA PHE A 327 -35.77 -14.90 9.35
C PHE A 327 -34.89 -15.16 8.13
N CYS A 328 -35.46 -14.90 6.96
CA CYS A 328 -34.80 -15.10 5.69
C CYS A 328 -34.32 -13.77 5.10
N HIS A 329 -33.05 -13.71 4.73
CA HIS A 329 -32.48 -12.58 3.99
C HIS A 329 -32.13 -13.02 2.58
N ARG A 330 -32.82 -12.47 1.57
CA ARG A 330 -32.78 -13.00 0.19
C ARG A 330 -31.71 -12.40 -0.71
N SER A 331 -31.13 -11.27 -0.35
CA SER A 331 -30.17 -10.55 -1.20
C SER A 331 -28.71 -10.77 -0.79
N LEU A 332 -28.48 -11.34 0.40
CA LEU A 332 -27.15 -11.41 1.00
C LEU A 332 -26.31 -12.45 0.27
N SER A 333 -25.22 -12.01 -0.34
CA SER A 333 -24.33 -12.82 -1.17
C SER A 333 -22.98 -13.10 -0.49
N ARG A 334 -22.52 -12.19 0.38
CA ARG A 334 -21.30 -12.31 1.17
C ARG A 334 -21.60 -12.02 2.64
N LEU A 335 -21.19 -12.95 3.51
CA LEU A 335 -21.24 -12.79 4.95
C LEU A 335 -19.86 -13.10 5.53
N HIS A 336 -19.28 -12.13 6.21
CA HIS A 336 -18.11 -12.31 7.07
C HIS A 336 -18.49 -11.99 8.52
N ILE A 337 -18.21 -12.90 9.45
CA ILE A 337 -18.48 -12.70 10.87
C ILE A 337 -17.25 -13.02 11.73
N ARG A 338 -17.00 -12.18 12.74
CA ARG A 338 -15.95 -12.33 13.75
C ARG A 338 -16.57 -12.28 15.15
N PRO A 339 -17.06 -13.40 15.67
CA PRO A 339 -17.72 -13.45 16.97
C PRO A 339 -16.72 -13.44 18.13
N GLU A 340 -17.05 -12.75 19.24
CA GLU A 340 -16.27 -12.80 20.49
C GLU A 340 -16.26 -14.20 21.12
N ASP A 341 -17.33 -14.99 20.94
CA ASP A 341 -17.44 -16.38 21.43
C ASP A 341 -18.35 -17.29 20.59
N GLN A 342 -18.30 -18.60 20.87
CA GLN A 342 -19.12 -19.62 20.20
C GLN A 342 -20.63 -19.39 20.35
N GLN A 343 -21.08 -18.93 21.52
CA GLN A 343 -22.51 -18.79 21.82
C GLN A 343 -23.13 -17.66 20.99
N ILE A 344 -22.40 -16.56 20.78
CA ILE A 344 -22.80 -15.44 19.92
C ILE A 344 -22.92 -15.93 18.47
N ALA A 345 -21.92 -16.67 17.97
CA ALA A 345 -21.94 -17.24 16.64
C ALA A 345 -23.13 -18.18 16.44
N GLN A 346 -23.38 -19.07 17.40
CA GLN A 346 -24.53 -19.99 17.39
C GLN A 346 -25.85 -19.23 17.35
N ASN A 347 -26.02 -18.26 18.24
CA ASN A 347 -27.24 -17.47 18.33
C ASN A 347 -27.46 -16.62 17.07
N PHE A 348 -26.41 -16.10 16.46
CA PHE A 348 -26.50 -15.36 15.20
C PHE A 348 -26.90 -16.27 14.04
N LEU A 349 -26.14 -17.33 13.78
CA LEU A 349 -26.36 -18.21 12.64
C LEU A 349 -27.71 -18.94 12.71
N ASN A 350 -28.14 -19.39 13.90
CA ASN A 350 -29.41 -20.10 14.09
C ASN A 350 -30.66 -19.26 13.75
N ARG A 351 -30.53 -17.93 13.68
CA ARG A 351 -31.62 -17.02 13.32
C ARG A 351 -31.66 -16.68 11.84
N LEU A 352 -30.68 -17.12 11.06
CA LEU A 352 -30.55 -16.73 9.67
C LEU A 352 -30.87 -17.87 8.70
N ILE A 353 -31.53 -17.50 7.61
CA ILE A 353 -31.75 -18.32 6.42
C ILE A 353 -31.30 -17.46 5.22
N LEU A 354 -30.15 -17.81 4.63
CA LEU A 354 -29.47 -16.99 3.62
C LEU A 354 -29.38 -17.73 2.27
N PRO A 355 -30.49 -17.87 1.52
CA PRO A 355 -30.53 -18.72 0.32
C PRO A 355 -29.61 -18.26 -0.82
N SER A 356 -29.33 -16.96 -0.91
CA SER A 356 -28.50 -16.37 -1.98
C SER A 356 -27.02 -16.27 -1.61
N LEU A 357 -26.61 -16.80 -0.46
CA LEU A 357 -25.25 -16.70 0.03
C LEU A 357 -24.28 -17.48 -0.88
N LYS A 358 -23.22 -16.81 -1.32
CA LYS A 358 -22.15 -17.36 -2.16
C LYS A 358 -20.82 -17.41 -1.42
N LYS A 359 -20.56 -16.44 -0.55
CA LYS A 359 -19.30 -16.32 0.19
C LYS A 359 -19.59 -16.29 1.68
N LEU A 360 -19.07 -17.27 2.40
CA LEU A 360 -19.15 -17.34 3.85
C LEU A 360 -17.74 -17.30 4.42
N SER A 361 -17.49 -16.37 5.34
CA SER A 361 -16.29 -16.32 6.15
C SER A 361 -16.69 -16.23 7.61
N VAL A 362 -16.15 -17.13 8.43
CA VAL A 362 -16.40 -17.14 9.87
C VAL A 362 -15.04 -17.21 10.52
N ASP A 363 -14.66 -16.14 11.22
CA ASP A 363 -13.43 -16.18 12.00
C ASP A 363 -13.70 -17.03 13.23
N ILE A 364 -12.98 -18.14 13.28
CA ILE A 364 -13.18 -19.18 14.24
C ILE A 364 -12.41 -18.81 15.50
N CYS A 365 -13.14 -18.46 16.55
CA CYS A 365 -12.72 -18.74 17.90
C CYS A 365 -13.69 -19.78 18.46
N VAL A 366 -13.27 -21.06 18.54
CA VAL A 366 -14.01 -22.13 19.23
C VAL A 366 -15.43 -22.41 18.67
N LEU A 367 -15.66 -22.34 17.35
CA LEU A 367 -17.01 -22.61 16.80
C LEU A 367 -17.25 -24.09 16.50
N ASP A 368 -18.27 -24.74 17.08
CA ASP A 368 -18.68 -26.09 16.64
C ASP A 368 -19.13 -26.08 15.17
N LEU A 369 -18.44 -26.85 14.32
CA LEU A 369 -18.73 -26.97 12.87
C LEU A 369 -20.14 -27.51 12.59
N GLN A 370 -20.78 -28.17 13.56
CA GLN A 370 -22.17 -28.58 13.44
C GLN A 370 -23.10 -27.36 13.27
N ILE A 371 -22.79 -26.24 13.94
CA ILE A 371 -23.56 -24.99 13.82
C ILE A 371 -23.52 -24.47 12.39
N VAL A 372 -22.33 -24.48 11.78
CA VAL A 372 -22.13 -24.05 10.39
C VAL A 372 -22.84 -25.02 9.43
N SER A 373 -22.72 -26.32 9.67
CA SER A 373 -23.37 -27.37 8.88
C SER A 373 -24.90 -27.23 8.90
N ASP A 374 -25.49 -26.99 10.08
CA ASP A 374 -26.94 -26.80 10.25
C ASP A 374 -27.40 -25.50 9.59
N PHE A 375 -26.59 -24.45 9.65
CA PHE A 375 -26.85 -23.19 8.95
C PHE A 375 -26.85 -23.36 7.42
N ILE A 376 -25.88 -24.08 6.86
CA ILE A 376 -25.80 -24.33 5.42
C ILE A 376 -26.98 -25.17 4.96
N LYS A 377 -27.31 -26.25 5.69
CA LYS A 377 -28.49 -27.09 5.39
C LYS A 377 -29.77 -26.27 5.39
N ARG A 378 -29.99 -25.48 6.45
CA ARG A 378 -31.18 -24.63 6.59
C ARG A 378 -31.27 -23.55 5.51
N SER A 379 -30.15 -22.95 5.13
CA SER A 379 -30.10 -21.91 4.11
C SER A 379 -30.17 -22.47 2.68
N SER A 380 -29.77 -23.73 2.48
CA SER A 380 -29.66 -24.37 1.16
C SER A 380 -28.91 -23.51 0.14
N CYS A 381 -27.86 -22.81 0.62
CA CYS A 381 -27.08 -21.87 -0.17
C CYS A 381 -26.05 -22.59 -1.04
N LYS A 382 -25.66 -21.96 -2.15
CA LYS A 382 -24.65 -22.49 -3.09
C LYS A 382 -23.35 -21.72 -2.91
N LEU A 383 -22.59 -22.09 -1.88
CA LEU A 383 -21.32 -21.45 -1.59
C LEU A 383 -20.29 -21.73 -2.68
N THR A 384 -19.60 -20.67 -3.11
CA THR A 384 -18.42 -20.69 -3.97
C THR A 384 -17.15 -20.38 -3.19
N PHE A 385 -17.28 -19.71 -2.04
CA PHE A 385 -16.17 -19.35 -1.16
C PHE A 385 -16.54 -19.73 0.28
N LEU A 386 -15.65 -20.46 0.95
CA LEU A 386 -15.76 -20.81 2.37
C LEU A 386 -14.44 -20.52 3.08
N SER A 387 -14.49 -19.68 4.11
CA SER A 387 -13.35 -19.39 4.98
C SER A 387 -13.69 -19.65 6.44
N LEU A 388 -12.81 -20.37 7.12
CA LEU A 388 -12.94 -20.83 8.50
C LEU A 388 -11.66 -20.51 9.30
N LEU A 389 -11.05 -19.36 9.07
CA LEU A 389 -9.75 -19.01 9.64
C LEU A 389 -9.84 -18.61 11.11
N GLU A 390 -8.78 -18.86 11.88
CA GLU A 390 -8.73 -18.53 13.31
C GLU A 390 -8.18 -17.10 13.49
N ALA A 391 -8.96 -16.22 14.11
CA ALA A 391 -8.50 -14.88 14.43
C ALA A 391 -7.48 -14.94 15.59
N TYR A 392 -6.40 -14.18 15.46
CA TYR A 392 -5.21 -14.05 16.32
C TYR A 392 -5.48 -13.84 17.83
N THR A 393 -6.10 -14.79 18.51
CA THR A 393 -6.16 -14.81 19.97
C THR A 393 -5.11 -15.80 20.49
N ASP A 394 -4.37 -15.33 21.49
CA ASP A 394 -3.28 -15.98 22.21
C ASP A 394 -3.64 -17.42 22.64
N LEU A 395 -3.33 -18.42 21.80
CA LEU A 395 -3.64 -19.82 22.07
C LEU A 395 -2.36 -20.63 22.24
N SER A 396 -1.87 -20.63 23.47
CA SER A 396 -0.96 -21.63 24.01
C SER A 396 -1.63 -23.00 24.24
N SER A 397 -2.88 -23.20 23.79
CA SER A 397 -3.62 -24.44 24.02
C SER A 397 -3.85 -25.24 22.72
N PRO A 398 -3.21 -26.41 22.55
CA PRO A 398 -3.37 -27.29 21.39
C PRO A 398 -4.72 -28.05 21.35
N SER A 399 -5.71 -27.64 22.15
CA SER A 399 -6.94 -28.40 22.42
C SER A 399 -8.08 -28.14 21.42
N TYR A 400 -7.92 -27.20 20.49
CA TYR A 400 -8.98 -26.80 19.54
C TYR A 400 -8.68 -27.32 18.13
N ARG A 401 -8.68 -28.65 17.97
CA ARG A 401 -8.62 -29.27 16.63
C ARG A 401 -9.97 -29.88 16.31
N TYR A 402 -10.55 -29.45 15.20
CA TYR A 402 -11.74 -30.09 14.66
C TYR A 402 -11.44 -31.53 14.26
N PRO A 403 -12.29 -32.51 14.63
CA PRO A 403 -12.13 -33.85 14.11
C PRO A 403 -12.33 -33.84 12.59
N ALA A 404 -11.49 -34.59 11.88
CA ALA A 404 -11.54 -34.70 10.42
C ALA A 404 -12.96 -35.04 9.92
N SER A 405 -13.68 -35.91 10.64
CA SER A 405 -15.05 -36.28 10.31
C SER A 405 -16.02 -35.09 10.26
N ALA A 406 -15.85 -34.07 11.13
CA ALA A 406 -16.69 -32.89 11.12
C ALA A 406 -16.41 -32.00 9.90
N ILE A 407 -15.14 -31.86 9.51
CA ILE A 407 -14.77 -31.10 8.32
C ILE A 407 -15.23 -31.84 7.06
N HIS A 408 -15.06 -33.16 6.97
CA HIS A 408 -15.59 -33.95 5.87
C HIS A 408 -17.10 -33.78 5.72
N HIS A 409 -17.82 -33.84 6.84
CA HIS A 409 -19.26 -33.62 6.83
C HIS A 409 -19.60 -32.23 6.28
N LEU A 410 -18.93 -31.19 6.76
CA LEU A 410 -19.14 -29.82 6.29
C LEU A 410 -18.85 -29.69 4.80
N LEU A 411 -17.71 -30.18 4.31
CA LEU A 411 -17.31 -30.10 2.91
C LEU A 411 -18.29 -30.85 2.00
N SER A 412 -18.85 -31.97 2.45
CA SER A 412 -19.88 -32.70 1.70
C SER A 412 -21.17 -31.90 1.46
N LEU A 413 -21.44 -30.87 2.28
CA LEU A 413 -22.59 -29.98 2.13
C LEU A 413 -22.32 -28.84 1.15
N VAL A 414 -21.06 -28.61 0.74
CA VAL A 414 -20.64 -27.47 -0.07
C VAL A 414 -19.82 -27.88 -1.32
N PRO A 415 -20.35 -28.77 -2.18
CA PRO A 415 -19.59 -29.32 -3.30
C PRO A 415 -19.22 -28.31 -4.41
N ASN A 416 -19.79 -27.11 -4.39
CA ASN A 416 -19.57 -26.06 -5.40
C ASN A 416 -18.52 -25.02 -4.99
N VAL A 417 -17.80 -25.24 -3.88
CA VAL A 417 -16.77 -24.32 -3.41
C VAL A 417 -15.58 -24.33 -4.37
N ILE A 418 -15.14 -23.13 -4.74
CA ILE A 418 -14.00 -22.86 -5.64
C ILE A 418 -12.81 -22.39 -4.80
N ASP A 419 -13.09 -21.56 -3.80
CA ASP A 419 -12.12 -20.98 -2.87
C ASP A 419 -12.36 -21.52 -1.45
N LEU A 420 -11.37 -22.21 -0.89
CA LEU A 420 -11.47 -22.79 0.45
C LEU A 420 -10.32 -22.31 1.33
N CYS A 421 -10.64 -21.66 2.44
CA CYS A 421 -9.68 -21.27 3.46
C CYS A 421 -9.94 -22.06 4.74
N LEU A 422 -8.97 -22.88 5.17
CA LEU A 422 -9.10 -23.71 6.36
C LEU A 422 -7.90 -23.52 7.30
N PRO A 423 -8.11 -23.60 8.62
CA PRO A 423 -7.02 -23.79 9.54
C PRO A 423 -6.50 -25.22 9.34
N PHE A 424 -5.18 -25.41 9.26
CA PHE A 424 -4.61 -26.74 9.07
C PHE A 424 -3.83 -27.24 10.28
N SER A 425 -3.87 -28.56 10.46
CA SER A 425 -3.04 -29.31 11.40
C SER A 425 -2.53 -30.58 10.73
N VAL A 426 -1.47 -31.20 11.25
CA VAL A 426 -0.93 -32.47 10.70
C VAL A 426 -2.01 -33.54 10.55
N ALA A 427 -2.89 -33.70 11.56
CA ALA A 427 -3.98 -34.66 11.53
C ALA A 427 -5.02 -34.36 10.43
N PHE A 428 -5.25 -33.07 10.13
CA PHE A 428 -6.12 -32.64 9.05
C PHE A 428 -5.55 -33.04 7.69
N VAL A 429 -4.24 -32.84 7.48
CA VAL A 429 -3.60 -33.16 6.20
C VAL A 429 -3.68 -34.66 5.89
N GLN A 430 -3.39 -35.51 6.87
CA GLN A 430 -3.33 -36.97 6.67
C GLN A 430 -4.69 -37.61 6.36
N THR A 431 -5.78 -37.01 6.84
CA THR A 431 -7.11 -37.63 6.76
C THR A 431 -8.05 -36.91 5.81
N THR A 432 -7.95 -35.57 5.72
CA THR A 432 -8.92 -34.74 5.01
C THR A 432 -8.43 -34.30 3.65
N LEU A 433 -7.14 -33.97 3.50
CA LEU A 433 -6.61 -33.42 2.27
C LEU A 433 -6.81 -34.35 1.06
N THR A 434 -6.60 -35.66 1.25
CA THR A 434 -6.81 -36.70 0.23
C THR A 434 -8.27 -36.85 -0.19
N SER A 435 -9.21 -36.45 0.67
CA SER A 435 -10.65 -36.55 0.41
C SER A 435 -11.23 -35.29 -0.21
N ILE A 436 -10.56 -34.13 -0.13
CA ILE A 436 -11.02 -32.84 -0.67
C ILE A 436 -11.45 -32.91 -2.15
N PRO A 437 -10.69 -33.53 -3.07
CA PRO A 437 -11.07 -33.58 -4.49
C PRO A 437 -12.42 -34.27 -4.73
N SER A 438 -12.74 -35.27 -3.91
CA SER A 438 -14.02 -35.99 -4.00
C SER A 438 -15.17 -35.21 -3.37
N LEU A 439 -14.90 -34.44 -2.31
CA LEU A 439 -15.91 -33.69 -1.55
C LEU A 439 -16.23 -32.34 -2.19
N VAL A 440 -15.23 -31.70 -2.78
CA VAL A 440 -15.30 -30.35 -3.36
C VAL A 440 -14.65 -30.37 -4.76
N PRO A 441 -15.28 -31.01 -5.75
CA PRO A 441 -14.66 -31.25 -7.06
C PRO A 441 -14.41 -29.99 -7.90
N GLN A 442 -14.96 -28.84 -7.50
CA GLN A 442 -14.77 -27.55 -8.19
C GLN A 442 -13.66 -26.69 -7.57
N LEU A 443 -12.94 -27.21 -6.58
CA LEU A 443 -11.94 -26.46 -5.85
C LEU A 443 -10.75 -26.09 -6.75
N ARG A 444 -10.46 -24.79 -6.83
CA ARG A 444 -9.34 -24.21 -7.60
C ARG A 444 -8.33 -23.50 -6.72
N HIS A 445 -8.75 -22.94 -5.60
CA HIS A 445 -7.88 -22.20 -4.69
C HIS A 445 -8.02 -22.75 -3.27
N LEU A 446 -6.93 -23.27 -2.71
CA LEU A 446 -6.86 -23.76 -1.34
C LEU A 446 -5.88 -22.90 -0.55
N TYR A 447 -6.37 -22.28 0.52
CA TYR A 447 -5.57 -21.53 1.48
C TYR A 447 -5.59 -22.27 2.81
N LEU A 448 -4.41 -22.64 3.31
CA LEU A 448 -4.23 -23.32 4.57
C LEU A 448 -3.46 -22.40 5.52
N GLU A 449 -4.07 -22.00 6.63
CA GLU A 449 -3.43 -21.19 7.67
C GLU A 449 -2.95 -22.04 8.84
N CYS A 450 -1.68 -21.88 9.23
CA CYS A 450 -1.08 -22.58 10.36
C CYS A 450 -1.23 -21.72 11.63
N ALA A 451 -2.12 -22.11 12.53
CA ALA A 451 -2.23 -21.46 13.84
C ALA A 451 -1.04 -21.87 14.74
N ASN A 452 -0.06 -20.98 14.88
CA ASN A 452 0.97 -20.93 15.95
C ASN A 452 1.55 -22.29 16.41
N SER A 453 1.83 -23.21 15.51
CA SER A 453 2.50 -24.46 15.85
C SER A 453 4.00 -24.34 15.62
N ASP A 454 4.81 -24.77 16.60
CA ASP A 454 6.27 -24.93 16.49
C ASP A 454 6.64 -25.48 15.08
N PRO A 455 7.60 -24.88 14.35
CA PRO A 455 7.97 -25.30 12.99
C PRO A 455 8.21 -26.81 12.86
N THR A 456 8.71 -27.46 13.91
CA THR A 456 8.90 -28.93 13.97
C THR A 456 7.60 -29.73 13.84
N THR A 457 6.46 -29.14 14.20
CA THR A 457 5.13 -29.75 14.09
C THR A 457 4.40 -29.41 12.79
N ALA A 458 4.82 -28.34 12.08
CA ALA A 458 4.27 -27.97 10.79
C ALA A 458 4.96 -28.70 9.62
N GLU A 459 6.25 -29.04 9.77
CA GLU A 459 7.06 -29.74 8.74
C GLU A 459 6.39 -31.02 8.20
N PRO A 460 5.85 -31.94 9.03
CA PRO A 460 5.18 -33.13 8.52
C PRO A 460 3.90 -32.81 7.73
N ALA A 461 3.16 -31.78 8.14
CA ALA A 461 1.94 -31.35 7.45
C ALA A 461 2.25 -30.77 6.07
N ILE A 462 3.27 -29.91 5.97
CA ILE A 462 3.71 -29.33 4.70
C ILE A 462 4.21 -30.43 3.78
N ARG A 463 5.00 -31.39 4.31
CA ARG A 463 5.46 -32.58 3.57
C ARG A 463 4.29 -33.43 3.06
N ASP A 464 3.27 -33.66 3.87
CA ASP A 464 2.12 -34.46 3.48
C ASP A 464 1.26 -33.75 2.40
N VAL A 465 1.11 -32.41 2.47
CA VAL A 465 0.46 -31.62 1.41
C VAL A 465 1.27 -31.69 0.11
N ALA A 466 2.57 -31.50 0.21
CA ALA A 466 3.54 -31.64 -0.87
C ALA A 466 3.45 -33.00 -1.57
N LEU A 467 3.40 -34.10 -0.79
CA LEU A 467 3.23 -35.46 -1.29
C LEU A 467 1.89 -35.64 -2.01
N ALA A 468 0.79 -35.08 -1.50
CA ALA A 468 -0.52 -35.17 -2.14
C ALA A 468 -0.57 -34.42 -3.48
N VAL A 469 0.07 -33.25 -3.57
CA VAL A 469 0.24 -32.52 -4.84
C VAL A 469 1.08 -33.35 -5.81
N ALA A 470 2.22 -33.89 -5.38
CA ALA A 470 3.09 -34.73 -6.20
C ALA A 470 2.40 -36.01 -6.70
N ARG A 471 1.48 -36.59 -5.92
CA ARG A 471 0.66 -37.74 -6.32
C ARG A 471 -0.42 -37.39 -7.35
N GLY A 472 -0.73 -36.11 -7.55
CA GLY A 472 -1.81 -35.63 -8.41
C GLY A 472 -3.19 -35.71 -7.76
N ASP A 473 -3.25 -35.97 -6.46
CA ASP A 473 -4.50 -36.03 -5.70
C ASP A 473 -5.22 -34.68 -5.78
N LEU A 474 -4.47 -33.58 -5.88
CA LEU A 474 -4.96 -32.21 -5.94
C LEU A 474 -4.94 -31.59 -7.35
N SER A 475 -5.07 -32.40 -8.40
CA SER A 475 -4.90 -31.98 -9.82
C SER A 475 -5.86 -30.89 -10.33
N THR A 476 -6.96 -30.59 -9.62
CA THR A 476 -7.89 -29.51 -9.99
C THR A 476 -7.50 -28.14 -9.45
N LEU A 477 -6.51 -28.07 -8.56
CA LEU A 477 -6.09 -26.83 -7.91
C LEU A 477 -5.23 -25.99 -8.84
N GLU A 478 -5.59 -24.72 -9.00
CA GLU A 478 -4.80 -23.71 -9.71
C GLU A 478 -3.85 -22.99 -8.74
N THR A 479 -4.25 -22.88 -7.46
CA THR A 479 -3.47 -22.17 -6.44
C THR A 479 -3.54 -22.89 -5.10
N LEU A 480 -2.38 -23.10 -4.49
CA LEU A 480 -2.25 -23.56 -3.12
C LEU A 480 -1.40 -22.54 -2.36
N ILE A 481 -1.99 -21.97 -1.31
CA ILE A 481 -1.30 -21.02 -0.43
C ILE A 481 -1.18 -21.66 0.93
N LEU A 482 0.06 -21.77 1.41
CA LEU A 482 0.37 -22.20 2.77
C LEU A 482 0.84 -20.98 3.52
N ASP A 483 0.03 -20.51 4.46
CA ASP A 483 0.40 -19.44 5.38
C ASP A 483 1.03 -20.09 6.63
N SER A 484 2.36 -20.15 6.63
CA SER A 484 3.17 -20.63 7.73
C SER A 484 4.43 -19.76 7.80
N TRP A 485 4.70 -19.17 8.97
CA TRP A 485 5.97 -18.61 9.48
C TRP A 485 6.99 -17.93 8.52
N ASP A 486 7.75 -16.96 9.06
CA ASP A 486 8.87 -16.27 8.38
C ASP A 486 10.12 -17.15 8.10
N VAL A 487 10.02 -18.48 8.16
CA VAL A 487 11.17 -19.37 7.96
C VAL A 487 11.27 -19.75 6.48
N PRO A 488 12.37 -19.44 5.78
CA PRO A 488 12.58 -19.89 4.41
C PRO A 488 12.46 -21.42 4.32
N LEU A 489 11.76 -21.95 3.32
CA LEU A 489 11.60 -23.40 3.14
C LEU A 489 12.96 -24.15 3.14
N SER A 490 14.03 -23.47 2.70
CA SER A 490 15.39 -24.00 2.73
C SER A 490 15.81 -24.49 4.12
N ASP A 491 15.40 -23.79 5.19
CA ASP A 491 15.83 -24.10 6.55
C ASP A 491 15.01 -25.24 7.18
N MET A 492 13.76 -25.44 6.74
CA MET A 492 12.93 -26.58 7.14
C MET A 492 13.31 -27.88 6.42
N ILE A 493 13.91 -27.79 5.23
CA ILE A 493 14.30 -28.95 4.43
C ILE A 493 15.55 -29.64 4.99
N TYR A 494 16.43 -28.91 5.68
CA TYR A 494 17.69 -29.44 6.23
C TYR A 494 17.53 -30.32 7.49
N THR A 495 16.35 -30.40 8.10
CA THR A 495 16.13 -31.14 9.36
C THR A 495 15.61 -32.57 9.19
N SER A 496 15.25 -32.98 7.97
CA SER A 496 14.74 -34.33 7.64
C SER A 496 15.89 -35.33 7.45
N SER A 497 15.90 -36.43 8.22
CA SER A 497 16.96 -37.44 8.25
C SER A 497 16.90 -38.53 7.16
N ASP A 498 16.08 -38.36 6.12
CA ASP A 498 15.83 -39.38 5.09
C ASP A 498 16.11 -38.86 3.66
N GLU A 499 17.39 -38.91 3.26
CA GLU A 499 17.97 -38.38 2.01
C GLU A 499 17.44 -39.06 0.72
N ALA A 500 16.95 -40.30 0.81
CA ALA A 500 16.51 -41.07 -0.35
C ALA A 500 15.08 -40.71 -0.81
N ILE A 501 14.18 -40.41 0.14
CA ILE A 501 12.84 -39.92 -0.16
C ILE A 501 12.90 -38.46 -0.65
N TYR A 502 13.94 -37.73 -0.26
CA TYR A 502 14.20 -36.34 -0.61
C TYR A 502 14.49 -36.12 -2.10
N GLU A 503 15.36 -36.94 -2.72
CA GLU A 503 15.63 -36.84 -4.17
C GLU A 503 14.41 -37.24 -5.01
N GLU A 504 13.68 -38.29 -4.60
CA GLU A 504 12.44 -38.71 -5.28
C GLU A 504 11.32 -37.68 -5.15
N LEU A 505 11.19 -37.03 -3.98
CA LEU A 505 10.24 -35.96 -3.74
C LEU A 505 10.57 -34.70 -4.51
N LEU A 506 11.85 -34.28 -4.56
CA LEU A 506 12.28 -33.09 -5.29
C LEU A 506 12.07 -33.23 -6.79
N ASP A 507 12.44 -34.37 -7.36
CA ASP A 507 12.26 -34.60 -8.80
C ASP A 507 10.75 -34.71 -9.17
N GLN A 508 9.91 -35.35 -8.33
CA GLN A 508 8.45 -35.34 -8.52
C GLN A 508 7.80 -33.99 -8.19
N TRP A 509 8.40 -33.19 -7.30
CA TRP A 509 7.97 -31.84 -6.91
C TRP A 509 8.11 -30.86 -8.07
N PHE A 510 9.31 -30.81 -8.67
CA PHE A 510 9.63 -29.80 -9.69
C PHE A 510 8.83 -30.01 -10.98
N ASP A 511 8.54 -31.26 -11.36
CA ASP A 511 7.82 -31.56 -12.61
C ASP A 511 6.32 -31.21 -12.55
N LYS A 512 5.67 -31.24 -11.38
CA LYS A 512 4.23 -30.96 -11.22
C LYS A 512 3.88 -29.57 -10.70
N LEU A 513 4.79 -28.89 -10.01
CA LEU A 513 4.57 -27.52 -9.50
C LEU A 513 4.41 -26.46 -10.59
N TRP A 514 4.81 -26.74 -11.84
CA TRP A 514 4.60 -25.81 -12.96
C TRP A 514 3.12 -25.58 -13.29
N GLU A 515 2.22 -26.47 -12.87
CA GLU A 515 0.77 -26.37 -13.14
C GLU A 515 -0.03 -25.65 -12.04
N VAL A 516 0.53 -25.49 -10.82
CA VAL A 516 -0.15 -24.90 -9.66
C VAL A 516 0.67 -23.73 -9.11
N SER A 517 0.10 -22.53 -9.06
CA SER A 517 0.77 -21.37 -8.46
C SER A 517 0.88 -21.56 -6.94
N LEU A 518 2.09 -21.84 -6.45
CA LEU A 518 2.40 -21.93 -5.03
C LEU A 518 2.89 -20.56 -4.53
N ALA A 519 2.20 -20.00 -3.54
CA ALA A 519 2.61 -18.73 -2.93
C ALA A 519 2.77 -18.88 -1.42
N PHE A 520 3.90 -18.39 -0.90
CA PHE A 520 4.18 -18.28 0.53
C PHE A 520 4.09 -16.80 0.94
N LYS A 521 3.47 -16.52 2.08
CA LYS A 521 3.30 -15.16 2.60
C LYS A 521 3.98 -15.03 3.97
N PRO A 522 5.11 -14.31 4.09
CA PRO A 522 5.74 -14.07 5.39
C PRO A 522 4.91 -13.11 6.27
N ARG A 523 4.95 -13.31 7.60
CA ARG A 523 4.25 -12.52 8.62
C ARG A 523 5.21 -11.52 9.27
N TYR A 524 5.18 -10.24 8.86
CA TYR A 524 5.95 -9.19 9.54
C TYR A 524 5.50 -8.98 11.02
N GLN A 525 6.26 -9.54 11.96
CA GLN A 525 6.36 -9.06 13.34
C GLN A 525 7.75 -8.46 13.56
N ARG A 526 7.84 -7.21 14.04
CA ARG A 526 9.10 -6.62 14.48
C ARG A 526 9.61 -7.36 15.72
N CYS A 527 10.44 -8.39 15.52
CA CYS A 527 11.26 -8.99 16.57
C CYS A 527 12.74 -8.77 16.25
N SER A 528 13.38 -7.97 17.09
CA SER A 528 14.80 -7.62 17.03
C SER A 528 15.65 -8.77 17.58
N THR A 529 16.02 -9.74 16.75
CA THR A 529 17.25 -10.59 16.85
C THR A 529 17.19 -11.67 15.77
N THR A 530 18.02 -11.55 14.74
CA THR A 530 18.27 -12.59 13.71
C THR A 530 19.42 -13.51 14.15
N PRO A 531 19.32 -14.85 14.03
CA PRO A 531 20.50 -15.70 13.87
C PRO A 531 20.93 -15.73 12.40
N ASP A 532 22.24 -15.79 12.16
CA ASP A 532 22.86 -15.89 10.83
C ASP A 532 22.39 -17.14 10.06
N ILE A 533 21.79 -16.93 8.88
CA ILE A 533 21.54 -17.96 7.87
C ILE A 533 22.60 -17.79 6.77
N ASP A 534 23.33 -18.87 6.46
CA ASP A 534 24.34 -18.91 5.40
C ASP A 534 23.68 -19.04 4.02
N LEU A 535 23.30 -17.88 3.47
CA LEU A 535 22.59 -17.72 2.20
C LEU A 535 23.37 -18.27 1.00
N ASP A 536 24.71 -18.30 1.09
CA ASP A 536 25.60 -18.67 -0.02
C ASP A 536 25.55 -20.18 -0.33
N ARG A 537 25.28 -21.00 0.69
CA ARG A 537 25.19 -22.46 0.51
C ARG A 537 23.89 -22.90 -0.15
N THR A 538 22.78 -22.21 0.15
CA THR A 538 21.46 -22.46 -0.45
C THR A 538 21.43 -22.03 -1.92
N LEU A 539 22.09 -20.92 -2.26
CA LEU A 539 22.23 -20.45 -3.63
C LEU A 539 23.16 -21.38 -4.45
N SER A 540 24.24 -21.88 -3.85
CA SER A 540 25.14 -22.84 -4.52
C SER A 540 24.48 -24.17 -4.92
N LEU A 541 23.45 -24.63 -4.21
CA LEU A 541 22.71 -25.85 -4.56
C LEU A 541 21.75 -25.61 -5.73
N ILE A 542 21.10 -24.44 -5.77
CA ILE A 542 20.20 -24.02 -6.85
C ILE A 542 20.99 -23.76 -8.15
N GLU A 543 22.17 -23.14 -8.07
CA GLU A 543 23.02 -22.85 -9.23
C GLU A 543 23.71 -24.09 -9.82
N SER A 544 23.78 -25.20 -9.09
CA SER A 544 24.46 -26.43 -9.54
C SER A 544 23.64 -27.30 -10.50
N ARG A 545 22.34 -27.05 -10.66
CA ARG A 545 21.46 -27.73 -11.63
C ARG A 545 21.20 -26.80 -12.82
N GLN A 546 21.87 -27.06 -13.95
CA GLN A 546 21.87 -26.20 -15.15
C GLN A 546 20.55 -26.15 -15.95
N ASP A 547 19.52 -26.89 -15.54
CA ASP A 547 18.23 -27.02 -16.24
C ASP A 547 17.07 -26.23 -15.58
N ILE A 548 17.36 -25.36 -14.60
CA ILE A 548 16.36 -24.61 -13.83
C ILE A 548 16.18 -23.17 -14.40
N PRO A 549 15.00 -22.76 -14.89
CA PRO A 549 14.68 -21.34 -15.14
C PRO A 549 14.37 -20.62 -13.81
N PRO A 550 14.51 -19.29 -13.74
CA PRO A 550 14.46 -18.56 -12.47
C PRO A 550 13.12 -18.74 -11.75
N LEU A 551 13.17 -19.19 -10.49
CA LEU A 551 12.08 -19.13 -9.53
C LEU A 551 11.55 -17.70 -9.47
N TYR A 552 10.31 -17.48 -9.92
CA TYR A 552 9.59 -16.26 -9.59
C TYR A 552 9.15 -16.37 -8.13
N LEU A 553 10.02 -15.92 -7.22
CA LEU A 553 9.54 -15.26 -6.01
C LEU A 553 8.53 -14.22 -6.47
N CYS A 554 7.28 -14.32 -6.02
CA CYS A 554 6.26 -13.35 -6.31
C CYS A 554 6.73 -11.99 -5.75
N GLN A 555 7.40 -11.20 -6.59
CA GLN A 555 7.77 -9.81 -6.32
C GLN A 555 6.59 -8.86 -6.54
N ASP A 556 5.36 -9.38 -6.68
CA ASP A 556 4.14 -8.59 -6.59
C ASP A 556 3.67 -8.46 -5.13
N VAL A 557 4.60 -8.13 -4.24
CA VAL A 557 4.26 -7.30 -3.09
C VAL A 557 4.21 -5.87 -3.63
N ARG A 558 3.02 -5.44 -4.04
CA ARG A 558 2.70 -4.01 -3.98
C ARG A 558 2.95 -3.60 -2.53
N PHE A 559 4.06 -2.91 -2.32
CA PHE A 559 4.41 -2.25 -1.08
C PHE A 559 3.22 -1.39 -0.64
N VAL A 560 2.45 -1.88 0.32
CA VAL A 560 1.65 -1.05 1.21
C VAL A 560 2.50 -0.93 2.46
N SER A 561 3.21 0.20 2.54
CA SER A 561 3.93 0.64 3.73
C SER A 561 2.98 0.97 4.86
#